data_AF-A0A7K2M0U6-F1
#
_entry.id   AF-A0A7K2M0U6-F1
#
_cell.length_a   1.000
_cell.length_b   1.000
_cell.length_c   1.000
_cell.angle_alpha   90.00
_cell.angle_beta   90.00
_cell.angle_gamma   90.00
#
_symmetry.space_group_name_H-M   'P 1'
#
loop_
_entity.id
_entity.type
_entity.pdbx_description
1 polymer ?
#
loop_
_entity_poly.entity_id
_entity_poly.type
_entity_poly.pdbx_seq_one_letter_code
_entity_poly.pdbx_strand_id
1 'polypeptide(L)'
;GAGTLVVSASRDRAVFMASGMVRPPSGKVYQLWFDDGGTMRSAGLMDPGRTTQAVLMRGAVDGASGVGITVEPAGGSRQPTTTPVALLGMPA
;
A
#
# COMPACT_ATOMS: atom_id res chain seq x y z
N GLY A 1 14.15 -4.58 -0.91
CA GLY A 1 13.70 -3.21 -1.23
C GLY A 1 13.36 -2.46 0.04
N ALA A 2 13.15 -1.16 -0.07
CA ALA A 2 12.71 -0.29 1.01
C ALA A 2 11.33 0.31 0.68
N GLY A 3 10.55 0.58 1.73
CA GLY A 3 9.27 1.26 1.65
C GLY A 3 9.26 2.45 2.61
N THR A 4 8.82 3.61 2.14
CA THR A 4 8.65 4.82 2.95
C THR A 4 7.22 5.31 2.82
N LEU A 5 6.58 5.56 3.95
CA LEU A 5 5.25 6.16 4.02
C LEU A 5 5.42 7.64 4.39
N VAL A 6 4.91 8.52 3.52
CA VAL A 6 4.85 9.96 3.77
C VAL A 6 3.39 10.34 3.97
N VAL A 7 3.09 10.98 5.10
CA VAL A 7 1.74 11.42 5.46
C VAL A 7 1.69 12.93 5.56
N SER A 8 0.63 13.53 5.03
CA SER A 8 0.27 14.92 5.24
C SER A 8 -1.08 14.97 5.93
N ALA A 9 -1.06 15.04 7.27
CA ALA A 9 -2.28 15.06 8.08
C ALA A 9 -3.19 16.26 7.73
N SER A 10 -2.60 17.44 7.52
CA SER A 10 -3.35 18.65 7.15
C SER A 10 -4.07 18.56 5.79
N ARG A 11 -3.66 17.63 4.93
CA ARG A 11 -4.29 17.38 3.63
C ARG A 11 -5.10 16.08 3.62
N ASP A 12 -5.03 15.29 4.68
CA ASP A 12 -5.59 13.95 4.76
C ASP A 12 -5.15 13.06 3.58
N ARG A 13 -3.83 13.03 3.32
CA ARG A 13 -3.21 12.29 2.21
C ARG A 13 -1.96 11.54 2.63
N ALA A 14 -1.72 10.41 1.96
CA ALA A 14 -0.49 9.64 2.08
C ALA A 14 0.10 9.28 0.71
N VAL A 15 1.42 9.18 0.66
CA VAL A 15 2.18 8.67 -0.48
C VAL A 15 3.05 7.52 0.01
N PHE A 16 3.00 6.39 -0.69
CA PHE A 16 3.93 5.29 -0.47
C PHE A 16 5.03 5.32 -1.52
N MET A 17 6.28 5.31 -1.08
CA MET A 17 7.46 5.25 -1.93
C MET A 17 8.13 3.90 -1.79
N ALA A 18 8.24 3.19 -2.90
CA ALA A 18 8.97 1.93 -3.01
C ALA A 18 10.31 2.14 -3.71
N SER A 19 11.36 1.46 -3.22
CA SER A 19 12.67 1.41 -3.86
C SER A 19 13.21 -0.02 -3.90
N GLY A 20 13.56 -0.49 -5.10
CA GLY A 20 14.14 -1.83 -5.29
C GLY A 20 13.27 -2.97 -4.75
N MET A 21 11.95 -2.85 -4.90
CA MET A 21 11.02 -3.93 -4.54
C MET A 21 11.11 -5.04 -5.59
N VAL A 22 11.07 -6.30 -5.16
CA VAL A 22 11.04 -7.46 -6.08
C VAL A 22 9.77 -7.36 -6.91
N ARG A 23 9.82 -7.74 -8.19
CA ARG A 23 8.60 -7.73 -9.03
C ARG A 23 7.62 -8.79 -8.52
N PRO A 24 6.31 -8.51 -8.50
CA PRO A 24 5.33 -9.52 -8.16
C PRO A 24 5.34 -10.65 -9.21
N PRO A 25 4.87 -11.87 -8.86
CA PRO A 25 4.70 -12.95 -9.84
C PRO A 25 3.82 -12.53 -11.03
N SER A 26 3.94 -13.25 -12.14
CA SER A 26 3.10 -12.98 -13.33
C SER A 26 1.60 -13.02 -12.98
N GLY A 27 0.84 -12.05 -13.51
CA GLY A 27 -0.59 -11.90 -13.22
C GLY A 27 -0.91 -11.38 -11.81
N LYS A 28 0.09 -10.91 -11.05
CA LYS A 28 -0.07 -10.32 -9.71
C LYS A 28 0.39 -8.86 -9.65
N VAL A 29 -0.08 -8.15 -8.64
CA VAL A 29 0.31 -6.77 -8.30
C VAL A 29 0.55 -6.65 -6.80
N TYR A 30 1.30 -5.64 -6.37
CA TYR A 30 1.23 -5.23 -4.97
C TYR A 30 0.06 -4.27 -4.79
N GLN A 31 -0.76 -4.55 -3.78
CA GLN A 31 -1.86 -3.67 -3.37
C GLN A 31 -1.54 -3.05 -2.02
N LEU A 32 -1.76 -1.74 -1.94
CA LEU A 32 -1.64 -0.95 -0.74
C LEU A 32 -3.01 -0.87 -0.05
N TRP A 33 -3.00 -0.92 1.27
CA TRP A 33 -4.19 -0.88 2.11
C TRP A 33 -4.00 0.12 3.24
N PHE A 34 -5.05 0.85 3.61
CA PHE A 34 -5.13 1.48 4.92
C PHE A 34 -5.71 0.48 5.92
N ASP A 35 -5.12 0.40 7.10
CA ASP A 35 -5.62 -0.40 8.21
C ASP A 35 -6.56 0.45 9.08
N ASP A 36 -7.86 0.27 8.94
CA ASP A 36 -8.88 0.95 9.75
C ASP A 36 -9.30 0.02 10.90
N GLY A 37 -8.45 -0.09 11.92
CA GLY A 37 -8.76 -0.88 13.13
C GLY A 37 -8.90 -2.39 12.87
N GLY A 38 -8.05 -2.95 12.00
CA GLY A 38 -8.05 -4.34 11.57
C GLY A 38 -8.76 -4.58 10.25
N THR A 39 -9.48 -3.58 9.72
CA THR A 39 -10.13 -3.66 8.41
C THR A 39 -9.24 -3.04 7.35
N MET A 40 -8.77 -3.86 6.40
CA MET A 40 -7.88 -3.41 5.31
C MET A 40 -8.70 -2.81 4.16
N ARG A 41 -8.69 -1.48 4.05
CA ARG A 41 -9.35 -0.72 2.98
C ARG A 41 -8.39 -0.46 1.81
N SER A 42 -8.81 -0.76 0.57
CA SER A 42 -7.94 -0.60 -0.61
C SER A 42 -7.50 0.85 -0.76
N ALA A 43 -6.18 1.05 -0.86
CA ALA A 43 -5.55 2.36 -0.92
C ALA A 43 -4.74 2.59 -2.20
N GLY A 44 -4.59 1.59 -3.07
CA GLY A 44 -3.89 1.78 -4.34
C GLY A 44 -3.22 0.52 -4.84
N LEU A 45 -2.80 0.53 -6.11
CA LEU A 45 -2.03 -0.54 -6.72
C LEU A 45 -0.68 0.03 -7.14
N MET A 46 0.37 -0.76 -6.97
CA MET A 46 1.68 -0.48 -7.56
C MET A 46 1.72 -0.98 -9.00
N ASP A 47 2.46 -0.29 -9.86
CA ASP A 47 2.77 -0.73 -11.22
C ASP A 47 3.70 -1.95 -11.14
N PRO A 48 3.29 -3.16 -11.59
CA PRO A 48 4.12 -4.37 -11.51
C PRO A 48 5.36 -4.31 -12.41
N GLY A 49 5.41 -3.39 -13.39
CA GLY A 49 6.56 -3.14 -14.25
C GLY A 49 7.68 -2.33 -13.59
N ARG A 50 7.43 -1.71 -12.44
CA ARG A 50 8.36 -0.82 -11.74
C ARG A 50 8.80 -1.39 -10.39
N THR A 51 10.11 -1.41 -10.17
CA THR A 51 10.71 -1.80 -8.88
C THR A 51 10.92 -0.61 -7.94
N THR A 52 10.93 0.61 -8.48
CA THR A 52 11.00 1.88 -7.74
C THR A 52 9.91 2.82 -8.26
N GLN A 53 9.05 3.31 -7.37
CA GLN A 53 7.88 4.13 -7.71
C GLN A 53 7.30 4.83 -6.49
N ALA A 54 6.56 5.91 -6.71
CA ALA A 54 5.74 6.57 -5.70
C ALA A 54 4.26 6.43 -6.08
N VAL A 55 3.43 6.04 -5.11
CA VAL A 55 1.99 5.86 -5.28
C VAL A 55 1.26 6.80 -4.34
N LEU A 56 0.48 7.73 -4.90
CA LEU A 56 -0.48 8.49 -4.11
C LEU A 56 -1.59 7.55 -3.66
N MET A 57 -1.74 7.41 -2.34
CA MET A 57 -2.73 6.51 -1.77
C MET A 57 -4.12 7.12 -1.89
N ARG A 58 -5.09 6.29 -2.25
CA ARG A 58 -6.50 6.63 -2.43
C ARG A 58 -7.26 6.47 -1.12
N GLY A 59 -8.09 7.46 -0.82
CA GLY A 59 -8.85 7.53 0.43
C GLY A 59 -8.18 8.41 1.48
N ALA A 60 -8.93 8.68 2.55
CA ALA A 60 -8.48 9.39 3.74
C ALA A 60 -7.45 8.55 4.52
N VAL A 61 -6.49 9.26 5.11
CA VAL A 61 -5.55 8.72 6.10
C VAL A 61 -6.16 8.76 7.49
N ASP A 62 -7.07 9.72 7.75
CA ASP A 62 -7.77 9.80 9.02
C ASP A 62 -8.44 8.46 9.40
N GLY A 63 -8.31 8.08 10.67
CA GLY A 63 -8.78 6.80 11.21
C GLY A 63 -7.91 5.58 10.89
N ALA A 64 -6.94 5.67 9.97
CA ALA A 64 -6.07 4.55 9.66
C ALA A 64 -4.91 4.44 10.67
N SER A 65 -4.73 3.26 11.26
CA SER A 65 -3.65 2.94 12.20
C SER A 65 -2.33 2.60 11.50
N GLY A 66 -2.39 2.27 10.22
CA GLY A 66 -1.21 1.93 9.42
C GLY A 66 -1.53 1.63 7.96
N VAL A 67 -0.52 1.09 7.28
CA VAL A 67 -0.58 0.69 5.87
C VAL A 67 -0.14 -0.76 5.73
N GLY A 68 -0.94 -1.56 5.03
CA GLY A 68 -0.62 -2.93 4.64
C GLY A 68 -0.24 -3.05 3.16
N ILE A 69 0.62 -4.01 2.86
CA ILE A 69 1.00 -4.35 1.48
C ILE A 69 0.84 -5.84 1.27
N THR A 70 0.09 -6.25 0.25
CA THR A 70 -0.16 -7.67 -0.07
C THR A 70 0.13 -7.94 -1.55
N VAL A 71 0.23 -9.22 -1.91
CA VAL A 71 0.34 -9.65 -3.32
C VAL A 71 -1.05 -10.09 -3.78
N GLU A 72 -1.62 -9.37 -4.74
CA GLU A 72 -3.00 -9.56 -5.18
C GLU A 72 -3.07 -9.95 -6.67
N PRO A 73 -4.18 -10.53 -7.15
CA PRO A 73 -4.43 -10.67 -8.59
C PRO A 73 -4.29 -9.34 -9.34
N ALA A 74 -3.98 -9.41 -10.64
CA ALA A 74 -4.01 -8.25 -11.51
C ALA A 74 -5.36 -7.51 -11.40
N GLY A 75 -5.31 -6.18 -11.23
CA GLY A 75 -6.48 -5.36 -10.95
C GLY A 75 -6.82 -5.20 -9.46
N GLY A 76 -6.15 -5.95 -8.58
CA GLY A 76 -6.34 -5.91 -7.14
C GLY A 76 -7.53 -6.71 -6.64
N SER A 77 -7.82 -6.54 -5.36
CA SER A 77 -8.85 -7.24 -4.60
C SER A 77 -9.69 -6.26 -3.77
N ARG A 78 -10.89 -6.69 -3.39
CA ARG A 78 -11.77 -5.92 -2.48
C ARG A 78 -11.33 -6.02 -1.02
N GLN A 79 -10.65 -7.11 -0.66
CA GLN A 79 -10.01 -7.37 0.62
C GLN A 79 -8.70 -8.15 0.38
N PRO A 80 -7.73 -8.14 1.30
CA PRO A 80 -6.52 -8.94 1.18
C PRO A 80 -6.82 -10.41 0.88
N THR A 81 -6.12 -10.98 -0.12
CA THR A 81 -6.20 -12.43 -0.41
C THR A 81 -4.96 -13.18 0.07
N THR A 82 -3.88 -12.46 0.40
CA THR A 82 -2.66 -13.02 0.98
C THR A 82 -2.35 -12.36 2.31
N THR A 83 -1.52 -13.03 3.11
CA THR A 83 -0.88 -12.38 4.25
C THR A 83 -0.08 -11.14 3.78
N PRO A 84 -0.08 -10.04 4.54
CA PRO A 84 0.73 -8.87 4.22
C PRO A 84 2.22 -9.23 4.13
N VAL A 85 2.87 -8.74 3.08
CA VAL A 85 4.34 -8.82 2.92
C VAL A 85 5.05 -7.69 3.67
N ALA A 86 4.32 -6.63 4.01
CA ALA A 86 4.79 -5.54 4.84
C ALA A 86 3.61 -4.85 5.53
N LEU A 87 3.88 -4.34 6.74
CA LEU A 87 3.01 -3.48 7.52
C LEU A 87 3.84 -2.25 7.93
N LEU A 88 3.29 -1.06 7.77
CA LEU A 88 3.91 0.20 8.19
C LEU A 88 2.97 0.90 9.16
N GLY A 89 3.48 1.32 10.32
CA GLY A 89 2.74 2.23 11.19
C GLY A 89 2.65 3.62 10.59
N MET A 90 1.64 4.39 10.99
CA MET A 90 1.61 5.81 10.65
C MET A 90 2.81 6.54 11.26
N PRO A 91 3.45 7.47 10.52
CA PRO A 91 4.49 8.33 11.09
C PRO A 91 3.92 9.12 12.27
N ALA A 92 4.75 9.32 13.30
CA ALA A 92 4.44 10.18 14.44
C ALA A 92 4.35 11.65 14.05
#